data_AF-A0A6H1KI62-F1
#
_entry.id   AF-A0A6H1KI62-F1
#
_cell.length_a   1.000
_cell.length_b   1.000
_cell.length_c   1.000
_cell.angle_alpha   90.00
_cell.angle_beta   90.00
_cell.angle_gamma   90.00
#
_symmetry.space_group_name_H-M   'P 1'
#
loop_
_entity.id
_entity.type
_entity.pdbx_description
1 polymer ?
#
loop_
_entity_poly.entity_id
_entity_poly.type
_entity_poly.pdbx_seq_one_letter_code
_entity_poly.pdbx_strand_id
1 'polypeptide(L)'
;MLPFTWSAFDRGPVARVLDLAIMCQESQGTYALTDELGAFVRLIRSSDEAEWLCPVTAVTALLDLAAEHLSARPDAPLPEEFTAKLGRAAAGTDGPAYLRLLAETIRLVEREGVTDPGAAPGSAWESEVRFRALRGFHDNWLSDGEYPTPQEAIRAAIDSEHPFCGEFLAPVAAQAQYALVHVLESHDAQSPMARTMPWATAETLTVLLDTVNGHLRHDHTAS
;
A
#
# COMPACT_ATOMS: atom_id res chain seq x y z
N MET A 1 -26.50 8.86 -9.88
CA MET A 1 -25.91 9.08 -8.55
C MET A 1 -25.73 7.71 -7.92
N LEU A 2 -24.49 7.19 -7.88
CA LEU A 2 -24.22 5.89 -7.26
C LEU A 2 -24.38 6.04 -5.73
N PRO A 3 -25.07 5.13 -5.03
CA PRO A 3 -25.12 5.13 -3.58
C PRO A 3 -23.71 5.15 -2.96
N PHE A 4 -23.52 5.93 -1.89
CA PHE A 4 -22.25 6.09 -1.16
C PHE A 4 -21.57 4.75 -0.81
N THR A 5 -22.36 3.70 -0.58
CA THR A 5 -21.90 2.33 -0.30
C THR A 5 -21.09 1.68 -1.42
N TRP A 6 -21.25 2.12 -2.67
CA TRP A 6 -20.54 1.52 -3.82
C TRP A 6 -19.12 2.07 -4.02
N SER A 7 -18.78 3.20 -3.40
CA SER A 7 -17.41 3.73 -3.43
C SER A 7 -16.38 2.74 -2.86
N ALA A 8 -16.79 1.92 -1.88
CA ALA A 8 -15.97 0.85 -1.31
C ALA A 8 -15.64 -0.26 -2.33
N PHE A 9 -16.48 -0.42 -3.36
CA PHE A 9 -16.32 -1.42 -4.42
C PHE A 9 -15.54 -0.89 -5.63
N ASP A 10 -15.67 0.40 -5.97
CA ASP A 10 -15.00 0.98 -7.15
C ASP A 10 -13.61 1.56 -6.85
N ARG A 11 -13.40 2.09 -5.64
CA ARG A 11 -12.15 2.77 -5.26
C ARG A 11 -11.60 2.32 -3.90
N GLY A 12 -12.21 1.31 -3.31
CA GLY A 12 -11.84 0.77 -2.01
C GLY A 12 -11.02 -0.52 -2.10
N PRO A 13 -10.83 -1.20 -0.96
CA PRO A 13 -10.02 -2.41 -0.88
C PRO A 13 -10.51 -3.56 -1.76
N VAL A 14 -11.81 -3.64 -2.04
CA VAL A 14 -12.38 -4.64 -2.95
C VAL A 14 -11.89 -4.44 -4.39
N ALA A 15 -11.88 -3.19 -4.87
CA ALA A 15 -11.30 -2.86 -6.18
C ALA A 15 -9.82 -3.25 -6.24
N ARG A 16 -9.06 -2.98 -5.17
CA ARG A 16 -7.65 -3.34 -5.08
C ARG A 16 -7.44 -4.85 -5.16
N VAL A 17 -8.27 -5.66 -4.49
CA VAL A 17 -8.20 -7.12 -4.59
C VAL A 17 -8.44 -7.59 -6.03
N LEU A 18 -9.41 -7.01 -6.74
CA LEU A 18 -9.63 -7.32 -8.17
C LEU A 18 -8.46 -6.88 -9.04
N ASP A 19 -7.85 -5.73 -8.78
CA ASP A 19 -6.67 -5.25 -9.51
C ASP A 19 -5.47 -6.20 -9.32
N LEU A 20 -5.27 -6.74 -8.12
CA LEU A 20 -4.25 -7.77 -7.85
C LEU A 20 -4.54 -9.07 -8.61
N ALA A 21 -5.81 -9.49 -8.64
CA ALA A 21 -6.23 -10.67 -9.37
C ALA A 21 -5.99 -10.54 -10.88
N ILE A 22 -6.34 -9.39 -11.47
CA ILE A 22 -6.06 -9.06 -12.87
C ILE A 22 -4.55 -9.07 -13.13
N MET A 23 -3.78 -8.41 -12.27
CA MET A 23 -2.33 -8.35 -12.40
C MET A 23 -1.70 -9.75 -12.40
N CYS A 24 -2.11 -10.63 -11.46
CA CYS A 24 -1.62 -12.01 -11.40
C CYS A 24 -1.98 -12.80 -12.67
N GLN A 25 -3.22 -12.68 -13.13
CA GLN A 25 -3.69 -13.33 -14.35
C GLN A 25 -2.88 -12.89 -15.58
N GLU A 26 -2.66 -11.59 -15.74
CA GLU A 26 -1.95 -11.00 -16.88
C GLU A 26 -0.44 -11.25 -16.85
N SER A 27 0.09 -11.54 -15.67
CA SER A 27 1.51 -11.83 -15.47
C SER A 27 1.97 -13.19 -16.01
N GLN A 28 1.04 -14.02 -16.51
CA GLN A 28 1.32 -15.37 -17.03
C GLN A 28 2.11 -16.26 -16.06
N GLY A 29 1.82 -16.14 -14.76
CA GLY A 29 2.46 -16.94 -13.71
C GLY A 29 3.72 -16.31 -13.10
N THR A 30 4.06 -15.07 -13.45
CA THR A 30 5.13 -14.33 -12.78
C THR A 30 4.78 -14.02 -11.32
N TYR A 31 3.50 -13.73 -11.04
CA TYR A 31 2.99 -13.48 -9.70
C TYR A 31 1.95 -14.53 -9.31
N ALA A 32 2.02 -15.01 -8.07
CA ALA A 32 1.05 -15.94 -7.50
C ALA A 32 -0.02 -15.17 -6.71
N LEU A 33 -1.30 -15.46 -6.98
CA LEU A 33 -2.43 -14.76 -6.35
C LEU A 33 -2.40 -14.86 -4.82
N THR A 34 -2.04 -16.02 -4.27
CA THR A 34 -1.94 -16.23 -2.81
C THR A 34 -0.90 -15.32 -2.16
N ASP A 35 0.23 -15.10 -2.84
CA ASP A 35 1.34 -14.30 -2.32
C ASP A 35 0.97 -12.81 -2.32
N GLU A 36 0.33 -12.36 -3.39
CA GLU A 36 -0.15 -10.97 -3.53
C GLU A 36 -1.30 -10.65 -2.57
N LEU A 37 -2.22 -11.60 -2.35
CA LEU A 37 -3.25 -11.45 -1.33
C LEU A 37 -2.65 -11.49 0.08
N GLY A 38 -1.55 -12.22 0.30
CA GLY A 38 -0.78 -12.16 1.55
C GLY A 38 -0.10 -10.83 1.77
N ALA A 39 0.49 -10.24 0.74
CA ALA A 39 1.02 -8.87 0.79
C ALA A 39 -0.07 -7.85 1.14
N PHE A 40 -1.27 -8.01 0.57
CA PHE A 40 -2.44 -7.20 0.92
C PHE A 40 -2.84 -7.35 2.38
N VAL A 41 -2.97 -8.57 2.89
CA VAL A 41 -3.31 -8.81 4.31
C VAL A 41 -2.25 -8.22 5.24
N ARG A 42 -0.95 -8.40 4.95
CA ARG A 42 0.14 -7.77 5.72
C ARG A 42 -0.01 -6.27 5.78
N LEU A 43 -0.23 -5.65 4.64
CA LEU A 43 -0.28 -4.19 4.53
C LEU A 43 -1.39 -3.63 5.40
N ILE A 44 -2.60 -4.18 5.29
CA ILE A 44 -3.75 -3.77 6.11
C ILE A 44 -3.44 -3.96 7.60
N ARG A 45 -2.92 -5.13 7.98
CA ARG A 45 -2.57 -5.43 9.39
C ARG A 45 -1.42 -4.58 9.94
N SER A 46 -0.53 -4.07 9.08
CA SER A 46 0.62 -3.26 9.47
C SER A 46 0.32 -1.76 9.59
N SER A 47 -0.89 -1.31 9.21
CA SER A 47 -1.32 0.09 9.31
C SER A 47 -2.59 0.17 10.15
N ASP A 48 -2.49 0.84 11.30
CA ASP A 48 -3.63 1.07 12.18
C ASP A 48 -4.76 1.82 11.45
N GLU A 49 -4.42 2.77 10.57
CA GLU A 49 -5.40 3.51 9.77
C GLU A 49 -6.11 2.60 8.77
N ALA A 50 -5.37 1.73 8.07
CA ALA A 50 -5.95 0.81 7.10
C ALA A 50 -6.83 -0.23 7.78
N GLU A 51 -6.35 -0.81 8.88
CA GLU A 51 -7.10 -1.76 9.70
C GLU A 51 -8.37 -1.12 10.29
N TRP A 52 -8.30 0.15 10.70
CA TRP A 52 -9.47 0.86 11.23
C TRP A 52 -10.49 1.24 10.15
N LEU A 53 -10.03 1.67 8.97
CA LEU A 53 -10.91 2.08 7.87
C LEU A 53 -11.61 0.90 7.20
N CYS A 54 -10.89 -0.19 6.95
CA CYS A 54 -11.45 -1.39 6.33
C CYS A 54 -10.62 -2.63 6.67
N PRO A 55 -10.91 -3.29 7.82
CA PRO A 55 -10.17 -4.48 8.23
C PRO A 55 -10.37 -5.61 7.23
N VAL A 56 -9.44 -6.57 7.20
CA VAL A 56 -9.48 -7.74 6.29
C VAL A 56 -10.83 -8.48 6.36
N THR A 57 -11.41 -8.57 7.56
CA THR A 57 -12.75 -9.15 7.78
C THR A 57 -13.84 -8.41 7.02
N ALA A 58 -13.81 -7.07 6.99
CA ALA A 58 -14.75 -6.26 6.22
C ALA A 58 -14.55 -6.46 4.71
N VAL A 59 -13.31 -6.55 4.22
CA VAL A 59 -13.02 -6.81 2.81
C VAL A 59 -13.63 -8.14 2.35
N THR A 60 -13.43 -9.22 3.11
CA THR A 60 -13.99 -10.54 2.75
C THR A 60 -15.51 -10.56 2.84
N ALA A 61 -16.11 -9.85 3.81
CA ALA A 61 -17.56 -9.71 3.90
C ALA A 61 -18.14 -8.92 2.70
N LEU A 62 -17.44 -7.89 2.22
CA LEU A 62 -17.87 -7.15 1.03
C LEU A 62 -17.79 -8.00 -0.25
N LEU A 63 -16.75 -8.83 -0.39
CA LEU A 63 -16.66 -9.78 -1.50
C LEU A 63 -17.81 -10.79 -1.49
N ASP A 64 -18.11 -11.37 -0.32
CA ASP A 64 -19.24 -12.29 -0.17
C ASP A 64 -20.59 -11.61 -0.44
N LEU A 65 -20.78 -10.38 0.06
CA LEU A 65 -21.98 -9.60 -0.18
C LEU A 65 -22.18 -9.31 -1.67
N ALA A 66 -21.11 -8.95 -2.39
CA ALA A 66 -21.18 -8.75 -3.84
C ALA A 66 -21.50 -10.06 -4.58
N ALA A 67 -20.91 -11.18 -4.16
CA ALA A 67 -21.20 -12.49 -4.73
C ALA A 67 -22.67 -12.90 -4.51
N GLU A 68 -23.18 -12.70 -3.30
CA GLU A 68 -24.58 -12.95 -2.95
C GLU A 68 -25.52 -12.05 -3.76
N HIS A 69 -25.20 -10.77 -3.88
CA HIS A 69 -26.01 -9.82 -4.66
C HIS A 69 -26.11 -10.24 -6.13
N LEU A 70 -24.98 -10.57 -6.75
CA LEU A 70 -24.93 -11.04 -8.14
C LEU A 70 -25.66 -12.38 -8.33
N SER A 71 -25.55 -13.29 -7.36
CA SER A 71 -26.24 -14.60 -7.43
C SER A 71 -27.75 -14.45 -7.31
N ALA A 72 -28.21 -13.60 -6.39
CA ALA A 72 -29.64 -13.38 -6.14
C ALA A 72 -30.30 -12.52 -7.22
N ARG A 73 -29.54 -11.64 -7.87
CA ARG A 73 -30.04 -10.70 -8.87
C ARG A 73 -29.04 -10.54 -10.03
N PRO A 74 -29.00 -11.49 -10.98
CA PRO A 74 -28.06 -11.46 -12.10
C PRO A 74 -28.17 -10.18 -12.96
N ASP A 75 -29.38 -9.63 -13.07
CA ASP A 75 -29.67 -8.42 -13.85
C ASP A 75 -29.60 -7.12 -13.02
N ALA A 76 -29.20 -7.19 -11.75
CA ALA A 76 -29.07 -5.98 -10.93
C ALA A 76 -27.91 -5.12 -11.43
N PRO A 77 -28.11 -3.81 -11.61
CA PRO A 77 -27.04 -2.92 -12.02
C PRO A 77 -26.00 -2.80 -10.90
N LEU A 78 -24.81 -3.34 -11.13
CA LEU A 78 -23.61 -3.00 -10.40
C LEU A 78 -22.88 -1.84 -11.09
N PRO A 79 -21.97 -1.15 -10.39
CA PRO A 79 -21.07 -0.22 -11.03
C PRO A 79 -20.36 -0.86 -12.23
N GLU A 80 -20.30 -0.13 -13.34
CA GLU A 80 -19.74 -0.61 -14.60
C GLU A 80 -18.26 -0.97 -14.45
N GLU A 81 -17.50 -0.15 -13.71
CA GLU A 81 -16.08 -0.37 -13.45
C GLU A 81 -15.84 -1.66 -12.66
N PHE A 82 -16.57 -1.87 -11.56
CA PHE A 82 -16.50 -3.11 -10.79
C PHE A 82 -16.83 -4.33 -11.67
N THR A 83 -17.90 -4.25 -12.47
CA THR A 83 -18.34 -5.35 -13.34
C THR A 83 -17.29 -5.67 -14.41
N ALA A 84 -16.67 -4.65 -15.01
CA ALA A 84 -15.60 -4.79 -15.98
C ALA A 84 -14.35 -5.44 -15.36
N LYS A 85 -13.93 -4.98 -14.16
CA LYS A 85 -12.80 -5.57 -13.43
C LYS A 85 -13.06 -7.01 -13.05
N LEU A 86 -14.25 -7.32 -12.51
CA LEU A 86 -14.64 -8.69 -12.17
C LEU A 86 -14.63 -9.59 -13.41
N GLY A 87 -15.20 -9.15 -14.53
CA GLY A 87 -15.21 -9.91 -15.77
C GLY A 87 -13.81 -10.22 -16.29
N ARG A 88 -12.89 -9.24 -16.18
CA ARG A 88 -11.48 -9.41 -16.55
C ARG A 88 -10.77 -10.40 -15.62
N ALA A 89 -10.86 -10.17 -14.31
CA ALA A 89 -10.23 -11.00 -13.27
C ALA A 89 -10.71 -12.46 -13.30
N ALA A 90 -12.02 -12.67 -13.47
CA ALA A 90 -12.63 -13.99 -13.52
C ALA A 90 -12.31 -14.75 -14.83
N ALA A 91 -11.79 -14.08 -15.86
CA ALA A 91 -11.36 -14.69 -17.11
C ALA A 91 -12.38 -15.64 -17.78
N GLY A 92 -13.68 -15.34 -17.66
CA GLY A 92 -14.77 -16.18 -18.18
C GLY A 92 -15.27 -17.27 -17.24
N THR A 93 -14.77 -17.34 -16.00
CA THR A 93 -15.40 -18.10 -14.91
C THR A 93 -16.60 -17.38 -14.31
N ASP A 94 -17.41 -18.10 -13.53
CA ASP A 94 -18.56 -17.54 -12.82
C ASP A 94 -18.12 -16.45 -11.82
N GLY A 95 -18.51 -15.20 -12.07
CA GLY A 95 -18.11 -14.04 -11.27
C GLY A 95 -18.45 -14.17 -9.78
N PRO A 96 -19.68 -14.56 -9.39
CA PRO A 96 -20.03 -14.84 -8.00
C PRO A 96 -19.14 -15.90 -7.34
N ALA A 97 -18.91 -17.04 -8.00
CA ALA A 97 -18.00 -18.06 -7.49
C ALA A 97 -16.57 -17.53 -7.34
N TYR A 98 -16.10 -16.72 -8.28
CA TYR A 98 -14.77 -16.11 -8.23
C TYR A 98 -14.60 -15.14 -7.05
N LEU A 99 -15.61 -14.32 -6.75
CA LEU A 99 -15.60 -13.44 -5.59
C LEU A 99 -15.53 -14.22 -4.26
N ARG A 100 -16.28 -15.33 -4.15
CA ARG A 100 -16.22 -16.22 -2.96
C ARG A 100 -14.85 -16.87 -2.83
N LEU A 101 -14.28 -17.33 -3.95
CA LEU A 101 -12.93 -17.90 -3.97
C LEU A 101 -11.88 -16.89 -3.47
N LEU A 102 -11.97 -15.62 -3.89
CA LEU A 102 -11.09 -14.56 -3.39
C LEU A 102 -11.27 -14.34 -1.88
N ALA A 103 -12.51 -14.28 -1.41
CA ALA A 103 -12.81 -14.11 0.02
C ALA A 103 -12.26 -15.29 0.85
N GLU A 104 -12.45 -16.52 0.40
CA GLU A 104 -11.91 -17.73 1.02
C GLU A 104 -10.38 -17.75 1.03
N THR A 105 -9.75 -17.35 -0.08
CA THR A 105 -8.28 -17.27 -0.19
C THR A 105 -7.72 -16.25 0.80
N ILE A 106 -8.32 -15.07 0.90
CA ILE A 106 -7.90 -14.05 1.88
C ILE A 106 -8.03 -14.57 3.32
N ARG A 107 -9.15 -15.23 3.66
CA ARG A 107 -9.35 -15.84 4.99
C ARG A 107 -8.36 -16.97 5.27
N LEU A 108 -7.98 -17.73 4.24
CA LEU A 108 -6.98 -18.79 4.39
C LEU A 108 -5.63 -18.17 4.73
N VAL A 109 -5.18 -17.22 3.92
CA VAL A 109 -3.92 -16.49 4.12
C VAL A 109 -3.87 -15.78 5.48
N GLU A 110 -4.99 -15.19 5.91
CA GLU A 110 -5.10 -14.57 7.23
C GLU A 110 -4.97 -15.59 8.38
N ARG A 111 -5.60 -16.77 8.25
CA ARG A 111 -5.58 -17.82 9.29
C ARG A 111 -4.25 -18.57 9.37
N GLU A 112 -3.61 -18.82 8.24
CA GLU A 112 -2.32 -19.52 8.17
C GLU A 112 -1.19 -18.68 8.77
N GLY A 113 -1.48 -17.41 9.06
CA GLY A 113 -0.51 -16.44 9.50
C GLY A 113 0.30 -16.00 8.30
N VAL A 114 0.51 -14.69 8.21
CA VAL A 114 1.47 -14.20 7.25
C VAL A 114 2.84 -14.73 7.68
N THR A 115 3.40 -15.64 6.90
CA THR A 115 4.80 -16.05 7.00
C THR A 115 5.67 -14.79 6.95
N ASP A 116 6.47 -14.63 8.02
CA ASP A 116 7.57 -13.70 8.27
C ASP A 116 7.69 -12.46 7.34
N PRO A 117 7.76 -11.22 7.85
CA PRO A 117 8.07 -10.02 7.04
C PRO A 117 9.29 -10.16 6.11
N GLY A 118 10.17 -11.14 6.29
CA GLY A 118 11.26 -11.50 5.36
C GLY A 118 10.96 -12.57 4.29
N ALA A 119 9.77 -13.20 4.26
CA ALA A 119 9.51 -14.41 3.46
C ALA A 119 9.10 -14.16 1.99
N ALA A 120 8.72 -12.94 1.63
CA ALA A 120 8.54 -12.56 0.23
C ALA A 120 9.05 -11.13 0.04
N PRO A 121 9.85 -10.83 -0.99
CA PRO A 121 10.12 -9.46 -1.37
C PRO A 121 8.76 -8.79 -1.61
N GLY A 122 8.34 -7.90 -0.70
CA GLY A 122 7.03 -7.27 -0.78
C GLY A 122 6.82 -6.74 -2.19
N SER A 123 5.77 -7.17 -2.87
CA SER A 123 5.62 -6.89 -4.30
C SER A 123 5.69 -5.39 -4.59
N ALA A 124 6.06 -5.01 -5.81
CA ALA A 124 6.39 -3.61 -6.13
C ALA A 124 5.33 -2.62 -5.62
N TRP A 125 4.05 -3.00 -5.72
CA TRP A 125 2.90 -2.22 -5.23
C TRP A 125 2.83 -2.10 -3.70
N GLU A 126 3.24 -3.11 -2.92
CA GLU A 126 3.29 -3.06 -1.45
C GLU A 126 4.27 -1.96 -1.01
N SER A 127 5.41 -1.87 -1.69
CA SER A 127 6.39 -0.79 -1.47
C SER A 127 5.82 0.58 -1.83
N GLU A 128 5.02 0.69 -2.89
CA GLU A 128 4.39 1.97 -3.26
C GLU A 128 3.42 2.50 -2.21
N VAL A 129 2.64 1.61 -1.60
CA VAL A 129 1.67 2.01 -0.58
C VAL A 129 2.38 2.27 0.75
N ARG A 130 3.26 1.36 1.17
CA ARG A 130 3.97 1.48 2.46
C ARG A 130 4.87 2.71 2.53
N PHE A 131 5.53 3.07 1.42
CA PHE A 131 6.49 4.18 1.37
C PHE A 131 5.93 5.44 0.68
N ARG A 132 4.60 5.61 0.66
CA ARG A 132 3.94 6.73 -0.02
C ARG A 132 4.41 8.11 0.48
N ALA A 133 4.66 8.27 1.78
CA ALA A 133 5.09 9.55 2.34
C ALA A 133 6.53 9.86 1.94
N LEU A 134 7.43 8.85 1.97
CA LEU A 134 8.78 9.00 1.45
C LEU A 134 8.80 9.35 -0.04
N ARG A 135 7.99 8.66 -0.85
CA ARG A 135 7.87 8.97 -2.27
C ARG A 135 7.38 10.39 -2.50
N GLY A 136 6.30 10.79 -1.83
CA GLY A 136 5.78 12.15 -1.92
C GLY A 136 6.78 13.21 -1.47
N PHE A 137 7.58 12.91 -0.44
CA PHE A 137 8.66 13.80 0.00
C PHE A 137 9.71 13.99 -1.10
N HIS A 138 10.15 12.90 -1.71
CA HIS A 138 11.09 12.97 -2.83
C HIS A 138 10.54 13.77 -4.01
N ASP A 139 9.32 13.46 -4.44
CA ASP A 139 8.71 14.08 -5.62
C ASP A 139 8.46 15.59 -5.43
N ASN A 140 8.35 16.06 -4.19
CA ASN A 140 8.14 17.47 -3.89
C ASN A 140 9.44 18.23 -3.60
N TRP A 141 10.45 17.58 -3.03
CA TRP A 141 11.62 18.28 -2.46
C TRP A 141 12.97 17.81 -3.01
N LEU A 142 13.07 16.60 -3.55
CA LEU A 142 14.34 15.99 -3.97
C LEU A 142 14.46 15.77 -5.48
N SER A 143 13.35 15.63 -6.21
CA SER A 143 13.36 15.24 -7.63
C SER A 143 13.85 16.34 -8.57
N ASP A 144 13.62 17.60 -8.23
CA ASP A 144 13.71 18.70 -9.20
C ASP A 144 15.10 19.33 -9.27
N GLY A 145 16.05 18.86 -8.45
CA GLY A 145 17.42 19.37 -8.40
C GLY A 145 17.51 20.84 -7.98
N GLU A 146 16.44 21.38 -7.39
CA GLU A 146 16.35 22.77 -6.92
C GLU A 146 17.44 23.07 -5.87
N TYR A 147 17.78 22.07 -5.06
CA TYR A 147 18.75 22.18 -3.98
C TYR A 147 20.07 21.47 -4.33
N PRO A 148 21.22 22.09 -4.03
CA PRO A 148 22.55 21.51 -4.31
C PRO A 148 22.82 20.20 -3.57
N THR A 149 22.22 20.00 -2.40
CA THR A 149 22.38 18.78 -1.60
C THR A 149 21.05 18.27 -1.03
N PRO A 150 20.92 16.95 -0.79
CA PRO A 150 19.74 16.39 -0.12
C PRO A 150 19.49 17.04 1.25
N GLN A 151 20.55 17.36 1.99
CA GLN A 151 20.42 18.00 3.31
C GLN A 151 19.82 19.40 3.23
N GLU A 152 20.18 20.19 2.21
CA GLU A 152 19.60 21.52 1.98
C GLU A 152 18.13 21.42 1.57
N ALA A 153 17.77 20.47 0.71
CA ALA A 153 16.38 20.20 0.37
C ALA A 153 15.55 19.83 1.60
N ILE A 154 16.07 18.96 2.47
CA ILE A 154 15.36 18.56 3.70
C ILE A 154 15.15 19.74 4.64
N ARG A 155 16.15 20.63 4.78
CA ARG A 155 16.00 21.86 5.58
C ARG A 155 14.97 22.80 4.98
N ALA A 156 14.99 23.00 3.67
CA ALA A 156 13.99 23.84 3.00
C ALA A 156 12.57 23.29 3.15
N ALA A 157 12.41 21.97 3.08
CA ALA A 157 11.13 21.30 3.35
C ALA A 157 10.66 21.55 4.79
N ILE A 158 11.56 21.41 5.76
CA ILE A 158 11.27 21.72 7.18
C ILE A 158 10.80 23.17 7.32
N ASP A 159 11.57 24.13 6.78
CA ASP A 159 11.28 25.56 6.91
C ASP A 159 9.95 25.95 6.25
N SER A 160 9.64 25.34 5.09
CA SER A 160 8.41 25.61 4.36
C SER A 160 7.16 25.08 5.06
N GLU A 161 7.25 23.95 5.75
CA GLU A 161 6.10 23.29 6.39
C GLU A 161 5.84 23.80 7.80
N HIS A 162 6.67 24.70 8.33
CA HIS A 162 6.43 25.32 9.64
C HIS A 162 5.12 26.12 9.68
N PRO A 163 4.35 26.06 10.78
CA PRO A 163 4.61 25.33 12.04
C PRO A 163 4.09 23.88 12.08
N PHE A 164 3.60 23.35 10.95
CA PHE A 164 2.98 22.02 10.84
C PHE A 164 3.97 20.91 10.44
N CYS A 165 5.28 21.23 10.46
CA CYS A 165 6.36 20.32 10.10
C CYS A 165 6.31 19.00 10.89
N GLY A 166 5.81 18.97 12.13
CA GLY A 166 5.61 17.73 12.89
C GLY A 166 4.64 16.75 12.24
N GLU A 167 3.48 17.23 11.76
CA GLU A 167 2.48 16.40 11.09
C GLU A 167 2.96 15.93 9.71
N PHE A 168 3.68 16.80 9.00
CA PHE A 168 4.26 16.49 7.71
C PHE A 168 5.42 15.48 7.80
N LEU A 169 6.35 15.66 8.74
CA LEU A 169 7.60 14.90 8.82
C LEU A 169 7.45 13.58 9.58
N ALA A 170 6.51 13.46 10.51
CA ALA A 170 6.37 12.23 11.31
C ALA A 170 6.11 10.98 10.43
N PRO A 171 5.20 10.99 9.44
CA PRO A 171 5.02 9.86 8.52
C PRO A 171 6.26 9.56 7.68
N VAL A 172 6.99 10.59 7.25
CA VAL A 172 8.23 10.45 6.45
C VAL A 172 9.32 9.78 7.29
N ALA A 173 9.52 10.24 8.53
CA ALA A 173 10.50 9.69 9.45
C ALA A 173 10.17 8.23 9.84
N ALA A 174 8.90 7.92 10.12
CA ALA A 174 8.47 6.56 10.43
C ALA A 174 8.76 5.59 9.27
N GLN A 175 8.45 6.01 8.04
CA GLN A 175 8.73 5.21 6.84
C GLN A 175 10.23 5.05 6.57
N ALA A 176 11.05 6.08 6.80
CA ALA A 176 12.52 6.00 6.66
C ALA A 176 13.13 5.03 7.69
N GLN A 177 12.68 5.08 8.94
CA GLN A 177 13.12 4.15 9.98
C GLN A 177 12.76 2.70 9.64
N TYR A 178 11.52 2.47 9.21
CA TYR A 178 11.07 1.14 8.79
C TYR A 178 11.92 0.61 7.64
N ALA A 179 12.17 1.43 6.62
CA ALA A 179 12.99 1.04 5.47
C ALA A 179 14.41 0.64 5.88
N LEU A 180 15.06 1.43 6.75
CA LEU A 180 16.40 1.12 7.25
C LEU A 180 16.44 -0.24 7.97
N VAL A 181 15.51 -0.48 8.89
CA VAL A 181 15.53 -1.68 9.76
C VAL A 181 15.07 -2.94 9.02
N HIS A 182 14.02 -2.84 8.21
CA HIS A 182 13.35 -4.04 7.68
C HIS A 182 13.60 -4.31 6.20
N VAL A 183 14.01 -3.30 5.43
CA VAL A 183 14.17 -3.44 3.97
C VAL A 183 15.64 -3.39 3.57
N LEU A 184 16.40 -2.42 4.07
CA LEU A 184 17.78 -2.19 3.65
C LEU A 184 18.81 -3.02 4.43
N GLU A 185 18.49 -3.49 5.64
CA GLU A 185 19.30 -4.51 6.35
C GLU A 185 19.20 -5.90 5.70
N SER A 186 18.16 -6.16 4.90
CA SER A 186 18.09 -7.37 4.09
C SER A 186 19.08 -7.24 2.92
N HIS A 187 20.09 -8.13 2.87
CA HIS A 187 21.17 -8.13 1.85
C HIS A 187 20.71 -8.44 0.41
N ASP A 188 19.43 -8.23 0.09
CA ASP A 188 18.91 -8.45 -1.25
C ASP A 188 19.03 -7.18 -2.10
N ALA A 189 20.08 -7.13 -2.91
CA ALA A 189 20.33 -6.04 -3.87
C ALA A 189 19.20 -5.84 -4.90
N GLN A 190 18.17 -6.71 -4.89
CA GLN A 190 16.98 -6.64 -5.72
C GLN A 190 15.72 -6.18 -4.97
N SER A 191 15.87 -5.55 -3.79
CA SER A 191 14.73 -5.03 -3.04
C SER A 191 13.79 -4.21 -3.94
N PRO A 192 12.47 -4.50 -3.95
CA PRO A 192 11.45 -3.74 -4.65
C PRO A 192 11.53 -2.22 -4.41
N MET A 193 12.01 -1.82 -3.23
CA MET A 193 12.29 -0.44 -2.87
C MET A 193 13.42 0.17 -3.72
N ALA A 194 14.51 -0.54 -3.97
CA ALA A 194 15.63 -0.06 -4.79
C ALA A 194 15.21 0.18 -6.26
N ARG A 195 14.24 -0.59 -6.78
CA ARG A 195 13.68 -0.38 -8.12
C ARG A 195 12.77 0.83 -8.22
N THR A 196 11.96 1.07 -7.18
CA THR A 196 10.90 2.10 -7.22
C THR A 196 11.31 3.43 -6.59
N MET A 197 12.30 3.43 -5.70
CA MET A 197 12.85 4.59 -5.00
C MET A 197 14.38 4.48 -4.90
N PRO A 198 15.11 4.57 -6.03
CA PRO A 198 16.55 4.38 -6.06
C PRO A 198 17.33 5.41 -5.21
N TRP A 199 16.72 6.57 -4.92
CA TRP A 199 17.29 7.60 -4.06
C TRP A 199 17.32 7.21 -2.56
N ALA A 200 16.43 6.29 -2.14
CA ALA A 200 16.19 5.93 -0.75
C ALA A 200 17.21 4.87 -0.27
N THR A 201 18.48 5.25 -0.31
CA THR A 201 19.60 4.44 0.20
C THR A 201 19.73 4.57 1.71
N ALA A 202 20.47 3.66 2.34
CA ALA A 202 20.71 3.73 3.78
C ALA A 202 21.38 5.05 4.19
N GLU A 203 22.31 5.54 3.35
CA GLU A 203 22.97 6.84 3.54
C GLU A 203 21.97 8.00 3.50
N THR A 204 21.17 8.10 2.42
CA THR A 204 20.21 9.19 2.24
C THR A 204 19.14 9.20 3.33
N LEU A 205 18.63 8.02 3.70
CA LEU A 205 17.62 7.90 4.77
C LEU A 205 18.19 8.24 6.15
N THR A 206 19.46 7.91 6.40
CA THR A 206 20.13 8.32 7.66
C THR A 206 20.26 9.85 7.72
N VAL A 207 20.70 10.50 6.63
CA VAL A 207 20.79 11.96 6.55
C VAL A 207 19.41 12.62 6.77
N LEU A 208 18.37 12.06 6.16
CA LEU A 208 16.99 12.51 6.37
C LEU A 208 16.59 12.43 7.84
N LEU A 209 16.77 11.27 8.46
CA LEU A 209 16.40 11.05 9.85
C LEU A 209 17.19 11.92 10.81
N ASP A 210 18.50 12.07 10.61
CA ASP A 210 19.32 12.93 11.47
C ASP A 210 18.89 14.40 11.38
N THR A 211 18.57 14.87 10.17
CA THR A 211 18.12 16.25 9.95
C THR A 211 16.74 16.48 10.57
N VAL A 212 15.78 15.59 10.33
CA VAL A 212 14.43 15.68 10.88
C VAL A 212 14.44 15.55 12.41
N ASN A 213 15.12 14.54 12.95
CA ASN A 213 15.20 14.34 14.40
C ASN A 213 15.95 15.49 15.08
N GLY A 214 16.98 16.04 14.44
CA GLY A 214 17.70 17.21 14.92
C GLY A 214 16.77 18.42 15.06
N HIS A 215 15.99 18.70 14.02
CA HIS A 215 14.99 19.77 14.03
C HIS A 215 13.91 19.54 15.09
N LEU A 216 13.26 18.38 15.12
CA LEU A 216 12.20 18.09 16.10
C LEU A 216 12.70 18.16 17.55
N ARG A 217 13.95 17.77 17.81
CA ARG A 217 14.55 17.91 19.15
C ARG A 217 14.91 19.35 19.52
N HIS A 218 15.22 20.20 18.54
CA HIS A 218 15.58 21.59 18.83
C HIS A 218 14.34 22.46 19.01
N ASP A 219 13.40 22.37 18.07
CA ASP A 219 12.31 23.34 17.92
C ASP A 219 10.97 22.85 18.49
N HIS A 220 10.84 21.55 18.77
CA HIS A 220 9.61 20.93 19.30
C HIS A 220 9.80 20.21 20.64
N THR A 221 10.81 20.59 21.42
CA THR A 221 10.88 20.15 22.82
C THR A 221 9.69 20.71 23.59
N ALA A 222 9.02 19.83 24.34
CA ALA A 222 7.82 20.19 25.10
C ALA A 222 8.05 21.45 25.95
N SER A 223 7.29 22.51 25.65
CA SER A 223 6.93 23.54 26.62
C SER A 223 5.68 23.11 27.37
#